data_AF-A0A534P7D5-F1
#
_entry.id   AF-A0A534P7D5-F1
#
_cell.length_a   1.000
_cell.length_b   1.000
_cell.length_c   1.000
_cell.angle_alpha   90.00
_cell.angle_beta   90.00
_cell.angle_gamma   90.00
#
_symmetry.space_group_name_H-M   'P 1'
#
loop_
_entity.id
_entity.type
_entity.pdbx_description
1 polymer ?
#
loop_
_entity_poly.entity_id
_entity_poly.type
_entity_poly.pdbx_seq_one_letter_code
_entity_poly.pdbx_strand_id
1 'polypeptide(L)'
;MEITCQRLPWKRRCGSLARLCTPSRPASASPTSIGRIGIAWRRSPSSTSSRRVTRSSQRAIPTTRSRRGEVVLCQLRPGDLFGEVEAFAKLPEGVRYIAREDTIVRAIPKNPLRHELLAHRNLAVGLLHVYSRSISEKLRAANEIAAQPAASGSAATPSDSAERSPHVSEDEAAWLALLGHELSASPGQRVVEEGEATRSFFLVREGELEVRKKLSGGKERTLARLGPRDLFGVMAFVDGKPRSASVFAATPAQLAKVDLDALEKATHLNFTVGFKFLGTLCGVLGRTYGETVRQVIASS
;
A
#
# COMPACT_ATOMS: atom_id res chain seq x y z
N MET A 1 -40.54 -7.77 1.98
CA MET A 1 -40.62 -6.42 2.58
C MET A 1 -39.26 -5.76 2.48
N GLU A 2 -39.24 -4.61 1.81
CA GLU A 2 -38.08 -3.79 1.50
C GLU A 2 -37.30 -3.41 2.75
N ILE A 3 -35.97 -3.47 2.69
CA ILE A 3 -35.10 -2.98 3.77
C ILE A 3 -34.46 -1.67 3.32
N THR A 4 -34.96 -0.62 3.97
CA THR A 4 -34.65 0.80 3.80
C THR A 4 -33.17 1.09 4.11
N CYS A 5 -32.49 1.69 3.14
CA CYS A 5 -31.09 2.11 3.25
C CYS A 5 -30.98 3.41 4.07
N GLN A 6 -30.69 3.31 5.37
CA GLN A 6 -30.38 4.48 6.19
C GLN A 6 -29.11 5.20 5.67
N ARG A 7 -29.24 6.53 5.55
CA ARG A 7 -28.37 7.44 4.80
C ARG A 7 -27.05 7.71 5.54
N LEU A 8 -25.92 7.37 4.92
CA LEU A 8 -24.59 7.90 5.27
C LEU A 8 -24.26 9.17 4.44
N PRO A 9 -23.52 10.14 4.99
CA PRO A 9 -23.30 11.47 4.41
C PRO A 9 -22.51 11.50 3.06
N TRP A 10 -21.86 10.39 2.66
CA TRP A 10 -21.19 10.25 1.35
C TRP A 10 -22.17 10.20 0.16
N LYS A 11 -23.45 9.82 0.38
CA LYS A 11 -24.45 9.69 -0.70
C LYS A 11 -24.79 10.98 -1.43
N ARG A 12 -24.43 12.17 -0.90
CA ARG A 12 -24.77 13.44 -1.55
C ARG A 12 -23.89 13.78 -2.76
N ARG A 13 -22.76 13.10 -3.01
CA ARG A 13 -21.87 13.41 -4.15
C ARG A 13 -21.59 12.28 -5.14
N CYS A 14 -21.91 11.02 -4.85
CA CYS A 14 -21.67 9.88 -5.77
C CYS A 14 -22.81 8.87 -5.73
N GLY A 15 -23.90 9.15 -6.47
CA GLY A 15 -25.07 8.28 -6.57
C GLY A 15 -24.88 7.03 -7.45
N SER A 16 -23.82 6.97 -8.26
CA SER A 16 -23.55 5.88 -9.20
C SER A 16 -22.86 4.67 -8.54
N LEU A 17 -21.80 4.89 -7.77
CA LEU A 17 -21.05 3.81 -7.09
C LEU A 17 -21.88 3.00 -6.09
N ALA A 18 -22.85 3.62 -5.42
CA ALA A 18 -23.71 2.93 -4.46
C ALA A 18 -24.54 1.81 -5.12
N ARG A 19 -24.80 1.91 -6.44
CA ARG A 19 -25.54 0.91 -7.22
C ARG A 19 -24.68 -0.29 -7.63
N LEU A 20 -23.36 -0.16 -7.62
CA LEU A 20 -22.41 -1.21 -8.03
C LEU A 20 -22.04 -2.18 -6.91
N CYS A 21 -22.36 -1.84 -5.66
CA CYS A 21 -22.01 -2.65 -4.49
C CYS A 21 -23.10 -3.68 -4.17
N THR A 22 -22.80 -4.97 -4.34
CA THR A 22 -23.69 -6.05 -3.90
C THR A 22 -23.26 -6.61 -2.53
N PRO A 23 -24.20 -6.82 -1.58
CA PRO A 23 -23.90 -7.53 -0.35
C PRO A 23 -23.78 -9.04 -0.62
N SER A 24 -22.66 -9.65 -0.22
CA SER A 24 -22.45 -11.10 -0.29
C SER A 24 -22.09 -11.66 1.10
N ARG A 25 -22.70 -12.77 1.51
CA ARG A 25 -22.28 -13.53 2.71
C ARG A 25 -20.96 -14.27 2.44
N PRO A 26 -19.99 -14.30 3.37
CA PRO A 26 -18.73 -15.00 3.14
C PRO A 26 -18.93 -16.49 3.38
N ALA A 27 -19.19 -17.27 2.34
CA ALA A 27 -18.84 -18.68 2.33
C ALA A 27 -17.43 -18.77 1.76
N SER A 28 -16.42 -18.99 2.60
CA SER A 28 -15.03 -19.34 2.25
C SER A 28 -14.59 -18.86 0.85
N ALA A 29 -14.68 -17.55 0.59
CA ALA A 29 -14.35 -17.01 -0.72
C ALA A 29 -12.83 -16.83 -0.76
N SER A 30 -12.13 -17.80 -1.36
CA SER A 30 -10.82 -17.53 -1.92
C SER A 30 -10.98 -16.38 -2.93
N PRO A 31 -10.31 -15.23 -2.74
CA PRO A 31 -10.43 -14.09 -3.64
C PRO A 31 -9.71 -14.33 -4.98
N THR A 32 -9.07 -15.48 -5.15
CA THR A 32 -8.16 -15.77 -6.24
C THR A 32 -8.79 -15.91 -7.63
N SER A 33 -10.12 -15.85 -7.80
CA SER A 33 -10.73 -16.12 -9.11
C SER A 33 -11.61 -15.04 -9.73
N ILE A 34 -12.02 -13.95 -9.05
CA ILE A 34 -12.96 -13.00 -9.70
C ILE A 34 -12.64 -11.57 -9.30
N GLY A 35 -12.14 -10.78 -10.26
CA GLY A 35 -11.75 -9.38 -10.16
C GLY A 35 -12.74 -8.45 -9.44
N ARG A 36 -12.67 -8.45 -8.11
CA ARG A 36 -13.52 -7.67 -7.20
C ARG A 36 -12.65 -7.05 -6.12
N ILE A 37 -12.99 -5.84 -5.71
CA ILE A 37 -12.36 -5.12 -4.61
C ILE A 37 -13.33 -5.13 -3.44
N GLY A 38 -12.88 -5.59 -2.28
CA GLY A 38 -13.72 -5.76 -1.10
C GLY A 38 -13.57 -4.61 -0.10
N ILE A 39 -14.67 -4.20 0.52
CA ILE A 39 -14.70 -3.32 1.69
C ILE A 39 -15.33 -4.09 2.85
N ALA A 40 -14.59 -4.26 3.94
CA ALA A 40 -15.07 -5.00 5.12
C ALA A 40 -15.99 -4.11 5.98
N TRP A 41 -17.12 -4.65 6.47
CA TRP A 41 -18.06 -3.97 7.36
C TRP A 41 -18.53 -4.88 8.48
N ARG A 42 -18.86 -4.27 9.63
CA ARG A 42 -19.50 -4.96 10.75
C ARG A 42 -21.00 -5.10 10.50
N ARG A 43 -21.57 -6.26 10.84
CA ARG A 43 -23.02 -6.43 10.93
C ARG A 43 -23.56 -5.60 12.10
N SER A 44 -24.52 -4.71 11.85
CA SER A 44 -25.28 -4.06 12.92
C SER A 44 -26.25 -5.09 13.52
N PRO A 45 -26.38 -5.22 14.85
CA PRO A 45 -27.38 -6.10 15.44
C PRO A 45 -28.76 -5.47 15.23
N SER A 46 -29.54 -5.95 14.27
CA SER A 46 -30.98 -5.71 14.25
C SER A 46 -31.62 -6.58 15.32
N SER A 47 -32.35 -5.92 16.23
CA SER A 47 -33.20 -6.43 17.29
C SER A 47 -33.79 -7.82 17.04
N THR A 48 -33.44 -8.81 17.87
CA THR A 48 -34.35 -9.56 18.75
C THR A 48 -33.51 -10.57 19.55
N SER A 49 -33.85 -10.68 20.83
CA SER A 49 -33.38 -11.62 21.86
C SER A 49 -32.01 -11.34 22.51
N SER A 50 -32.13 -11.24 23.83
CA SER A 50 -31.10 -11.01 24.84
C SER A 50 -29.97 -12.04 24.77
N ARG A 51 -28.76 -11.58 24.44
CA ARG A 51 -27.51 -12.18 24.93
C ARG A 51 -26.46 -11.09 25.02
N ARG A 52 -25.81 -10.98 26.18
CA ARG A 52 -24.77 -10.00 26.50
C ARG A 52 -23.73 -9.96 25.38
N VAL A 53 -23.64 -8.80 24.72
CA VAL A 53 -22.55 -8.50 23.79
C VAL A 53 -21.33 -8.14 24.64
N THR A 54 -20.40 -9.06 24.80
CA THR A 54 -19.02 -8.69 25.13
C THR A 54 -18.47 -7.89 23.96
N ARG A 55 -18.07 -6.65 24.22
CA ARG A 55 -17.33 -5.80 23.28
C ARG A 55 -16.04 -6.52 22.89
N SER A 56 -16.04 -7.18 21.75
CA SER A 56 -14.84 -7.75 21.13
C SER A 56 -14.78 -7.27 19.68
N SER A 57 -13.71 -6.56 19.38
CA SER A 57 -13.31 -6.09 18.07
C SER A 57 -12.47 -7.18 17.37
N GLN A 58 -12.60 -7.37 16.04
CA GLN A 58 -11.56 -7.73 15.02
C GLN A 58 -11.81 -9.03 14.21
N ARG A 59 -11.41 -9.25 12.94
CA ARG A 59 -10.81 -8.52 11.78
C ARG A 59 -10.77 -9.52 10.58
N ALA A 60 -10.72 -9.06 9.32
CA ALA A 60 -10.32 -9.90 8.17
C ALA A 60 -8.79 -9.83 7.98
N ILE A 61 -8.13 -10.94 7.69
CA ILE A 61 -6.67 -11.01 7.77
C ILE A 61 -6.10 -11.47 6.44
N PRO A 62 -5.30 -10.65 5.71
CA PRO A 62 -4.38 -11.18 4.73
C PRO A 62 -3.38 -12.10 5.42
N THR A 63 -3.54 -13.38 5.18
CA THR A 63 -2.66 -14.47 5.63
C THR A 63 -1.90 -15.01 4.43
N THR A 64 -0.62 -15.27 4.60
CA THR A 64 0.15 -16.08 3.65
C THR A 64 0.62 -17.37 4.33
N ARG A 65 0.78 -18.45 3.56
CA ARG A 65 1.23 -19.75 4.08
C ARG A 65 2.72 -19.90 3.79
N SER A 66 3.53 -20.00 4.85
CA SER A 66 4.97 -20.26 4.78
C SER A 66 5.28 -21.74 5.05
N ARG A 67 6.57 -22.14 4.95
CA ARG A 67 7.01 -23.50 5.32
C ARG A 67 6.81 -23.83 6.81
N ARG A 68 6.60 -22.83 7.68
CA ARG A 68 6.41 -23.00 9.14
C ARG A 68 5.00 -22.66 9.65
N GLY A 69 4.06 -22.21 8.82
CA GLY A 69 2.67 -21.93 9.24
C GLY A 69 1.98 -20.77 8.50
N GLU A 70 0.81 -20.33 8.98
CA GLU A 70 0.15 -19.11 8.49
C GLU A 70 0.79 -17.85 9.11
N VAL A 71 1.29 -16.94 8.27
CA VAL A 71 1.78 -15.62 8.66
C VAL A 71 0.70 -14.58 8.39
N VAL A 72 0.36 -13.82 9.42
CA VAL A 72 -0.61 -12.71 9.35
C VAL A 72 0.12 -11.45 8.86
N LEU A 73 -0.15 -11.00 7.63
CA LEU A 73 0.52 -9.84 7.02
C LEU A 73 0.00 -8.51 7.57
N CYS A 74 -1.32 -8.40 7.70
CA CYS A 74 -1.98 -7.29 8.37
C CYS A 74 -3.39 -7.71 8.79
N GLN A 75 -4.10 -6.81 9.45
CA GLN A 75 -5.31 -7.16 10.18
C GLN A 75 -6.33 -6.03 9.91
N LEU A 76 -7.33 -6.30 9.06
CA LEU A 76 -8.26 -5.32 8.45
C LEU A 76 -9.46 -5.01 9.34
N ARG A 77 -9.74 -3.73 9.53
CA ARG A 77 -10.83 -3.15 10.31
C ARG A 77 -12.06 -2.87 9.44
N PRO A 78 -13.25 -2.67 10.05
CA PRO A 78 -14.41 -2.17 9.33
C PRO A 78 -14.10 -0.85 8.61
N GLY A 79 -14.35 -0.79 7.31
CA GLY A 79 -14.02 0.32 6.42
C GLY A 79 -12.77 0.08 5.57
N ASP A 80 -11.91 -0.87 5.93
CA ASP A 80 -10.67 -1.12 5.21
C ASP A 80 -10.93 -1.81 3.86
N LEU A 81 -10.12 -1.46 2.87
CA LEU A 81 -10.14 -2.07 1.54
C LEU A 81 -9.20 -3.27 1.46
N PHE A 82 -9.55 -4.21 0.59
CA PHE A 82 -8.67 -5.29 0.17
C PHE A 82 -8.88 -5.69 -1.30
N GLY A 83 -7.84 -6.28 -1.90
CA GLY A 83 -7.80 -6.62 -3.33
C GLY A 83 -7.43 -5.43 -4.23
N GLU A 84 -7.17 -4.26 -3.66
CA GLU A 84 -6.76 -3.05 -4.40
C GLU A 84 -5.32 -3.16 -4.91
N VAL A 85 -4.44 -3.88 -4.21
CA VAL A 85 -3.06 -4.10 -4.66
C VAL A 85 -3.04 -4.82 -6.01
N GLU A 86 -3.96 -5.78 -6.21
CA GLU A 86 -4.09 -6.58 -7.43
C GLU A 86 -4.64 -5.79 -8.62
N ALA A 87 -5.00 -4.51 -8.42
CA ALA A 87 -5.27 -3.59 -9.52
C ALA A 87 -3.99 -3.01 -10.12
N PHE A 88 -2.85 -3.05 -9.41
CA PHE A 88 -1.59 -2.41 -9.80
C PHE A 88 -0.37 -3.33 -9.80
N ALA A 89 -0.39 -4.41 -9.03
CA ALA A 89 0.72 -5.33 -8.90
C ALA A 89 0.25 -6.78 -8.74
N LYS A 90 1.04 -7.72 -9.27
CA LYS A 90 0.79 -9.16 -9.09
C LYS A 90 1.28 -9.58 -7.70
N LEU A 91 0.35 -10.00 -6.85
CA LEU A 91 0.68 -10.58 -5.55
C LEU A 91 1.30 -11.97 -5.70
N PRO A 92 2.19 -12.36 -4.77
CA PRO A 92 2.71 -13.73 -4.71
C PRO A 92 1.59 -14.74 -4.48
N GLU A 93 1.80 -15.97 -4.95
CA GLU A 93 0.89 -17.07 -4.66
C GLU A 93 0.85 -17.35 -3.14
N GLY A 94 -0.32 -17.78 -2.65
CA GLY A 94 -0.52 -18.10 -1.23
C GLY A 94 -1.08 -16.97 -0.36
N VAL A 95 -1.10 -15.73 -0.85
CA VAL A 95 -1.79 -14.62 -0.16
C VAL A 95 -3.31 -14.83 -0.22
N ARG A 96 -3.95 -14.95 0.95
CA ARG A 96 -5.40 -15.16 1.11
C ARG A 96 -5.96 -14.19 2.12
N TYR A 97 -7.20 -13.76 1.94
CA TYR A 97 -7.93 -12.97 2.95
C TYR A 97 -8.89 -13.89 3.71
N ILE A 98 -8.68 -14.04 5.01
CA ILE A 98 -9.49 -14.93 5.87
C ILE A 98 -10.31 -14.08 6.84
N ALA A 99 -11.63 -14.25 6.82
CA ALA A 99 -12.53 -13.70 7.84
C ALA A 99 -12.44 -14.56 9.11
N ARG A 100 -12.04 -13.97 10.24
CA ARG A 100 -11.98 -14.68 11.54
C ARG A 100 -13.31 -14.67 12.30
N GLU A 101 -14.24 -13.82 11.87
CA GLU A 101 -15.58 -13.66 12.43
C GLU A 101 -16.61 -13.41 11.31
N ASP A 102 -17.90 -13.48 11.64
CA ASP A 102 -19.01 -13.15 10.73
C ASP A 102 -18.86 -11.73 10.18
N THR A 103 -18.37 -11.64 8.94
CA THR A 103 -17.99 -10.38 8.29
C THR A 103 -18.88 -10.11 7.09
N ILE A 104 -19.36 -8.88 6.91
CA ILE A 104 -20.02 -8.47 5.67
C ILE A 104 -18.98 -7.79 4.78
N VAL A 105 -18.87 -8.27 3.54
CA VAL A 105 -18.03 -7.65 2.53
C VAL A 105 -18.93 -7.00 1.49
N ARG A 106 -18.64 -5.75 1.16
CA ARG A 106 -19.16 -5.11 -0.06
C ARG A 106 -18.13 -5.28 -1.16
N ALA A 107 -18.52 -6.00 -2.22
CA ALA A 107 -17.67 -6.18 -3.38
C ALA A 107 -17.97 -5.13 -4.45
N ILE A 108 -16.92 -4.52 -4.99
CA ILE A 108 -16.96 -3.64 -6.15
C ILE A 108 -16.40 -4.43 -7.34
N PRO A 109 -17.21 -4.73 -8.37
CA PRO A 109 -16.71 -5.45 -9.54
C PRO A 109 -15.77 -4.56 -10.39
N LYS A 110 -14.67 -5.11 -10.92
CA LYS A 110 -13.65 -4.35 -11.66
C LYS A 110 -14.17 -3.73 -12.97
N ASN A 111 -14.99 -4.44 -13.75
CA ASN A 111 -15.43 -3.95 -15.08
C ASN A 111 -16.38 -2.73 -15.01
N PRO A 112 -17.45 -2.75 -14.20
CA PRO A 112 -18.32 -1.58 -14.01
C PRO A 112 -17.56 -0.40 -13.39
N LEU A 113 -16.63 -0.69 -12.48
CA LEU A 113 -15.77 0.33 -11.89
C LEU A 113 -14.91 1.03 -12.96
N ARG A 114 -14.32 0.27 -13.90
CA ARG A 114 -13.52 0.86 -14.98
C ARG A 114 -14.34 1.83 -15.85
N HIS A 115 -15.57 1.47 -16.21
CA HIS A 115 -16.47 2.36 -16.96
C HIS A 115 -16.77 3.64 -16.18
N GLU A 116 -17.07 3.51 -14.89
CA GLU A 116 -17.37 4.65 -14.02
C GLU A 116 -16.17 5.59 -13.81
N LEU A 117 -14.95 5.02 -13.71
CA LEU A 117 -13.72 5.79 -13.58
C LEU A 117 -13.41 6.61 -14.84
N LEU A 118 -13.72 6.07 -16.02
CA LEU A 118 -13.60 6.79 -17.28
C LEU A 118 -14.62 7.93 -17.40
N ALA A 119 -15.84 7.71 -16.89
CA ALA A 119 -16.90 8.71 -16.90
C ALA A 119 -16.69 9.84 -15.87
N HIS A 120 -16.05 9.55 -14.73
CA HIS A 120 -15.94 10.49 -13.61
C HIS A 120 -14.50 10.67 -13.11
N ARG A 121 -13.85 11.72 -13.62
CA ARG A 121 -12.47 12.14 -13.29
C ARG A 121 -12.20 12.29 -11.79
N ASN A 122 -13.06 13.02 -11.08
CA ASN A 122 -12.91 13.25 -9.64
C ASN A 122 -13.02 11.95 -8.84
N LEU A 123 -13.87 11.03 -9.30
CA LEU A 123 -14.00 9.75 -8.64
C LEU A 123 -12.74 8.91 -8.83
N ALA A 124 -12.14 8.93 -10.03
CA ALA A 124 -10.93 8.19 -10.31
C ALA A 124 -9.75 8.66 -9.44
N VAL A 125 -9.56 9.96 -9.32
CA VAL A 125 -8.54 10.54 -8.43
C VAL A 125 -8.83 10.23 -6.97
N GLY A 126 -10.08 10.35 -6.52
CA GLY A 126 -10.46 10.01 -5.15
C GLY A 126 -10.19 8.55 -4.81
N LEU A 127 -10.47 7.64 -5.75
CA LEU A 127 -10.22 6.22 -5.57
C LEU A 127 -8.72 5.89 -5.52
N LEU A 128 -7.90 6.49 -6.38
CA LEU A 128 -6.45 6.33 -6.35
C LEU A 128 -5.84 6.83 -5.04
N HIS A 129 -6.36 7.92 -4.46
CA HIS A 129 -5.96 8.38 -3.12
C HIS A 129 -6.29 7.35 -2.04
N VAL A 130 -7.48 6.76 -2.10
CA VAL A 130 -7.88 5.72 -1.14
C VAL A 130 -7.01 4.47 -1.30
N TYR A 131 -6.70 4.07 -2.53
CA TYR A 131 -5.82 2.94 -2.81
C TYR A 131 -4.39 3.17 -2.33
N SER A 132 -3.77 4.29 -2.70
CA SER A 132 -2.39 4.58 -2.29
C SER A 132 -2.25 4.58 -0.76
N ARG A 133 -3.22 5.17 -0.03
CA ARG A 133 -3.24 5.12 1.44
C ARG A 133 -3.39 3.70 1.97
N SER A 134 -4.33 2.93 1.43
CA SER A 134 -4.57 1.54 1.83
C SER A 134 -3.35 0.64 1.60
N ILE A 135 -2.69 0.77 0.44
CA ILE A 135 -1.50 0.00 0.10
C ILE A 135 -0.32 0.42 0.99
N SER A 136 -0.15 1.73 1.24
CA SER A 136 0.87 2.25 2.17
C SER A 136 0.74 1.61 3.56
N GLU A 137 -0.48 1.51 4.08
CA GLU A 137 -0.72 0.89 5.39
C GLU A 137 -0.37 -0.60 5.42
N LYS A 138 -0.70 -1.34 4.36
CA LYS A 138 -0.33 -2.76 4.23
C LYS A 138 1.19 -2.93 4.11
N LEU A 139 1.86 -2.08 3.33
CA LEU A 139 3.31 -2.10 3.17
C LEU A 139 4.05 -1.80 4.47
N ARG A 140 3.58 -0.82 5.26
CA ARG A 140 4.14 -0.57 6.59
C ARG A 140 4.04 -1.82 7.47
N ALA A 141 2.87 -2.45 7.53
CA ALA A 141 2.68 -3.67 8.31
C ALA A 141 3.59 -4.83 7.84
N ALA A 142 3.72 -5.03 6.52
CA ALA A 142 4.60 -6.04 5.97
C ALA A 142 6.09 -5.75 6.27
N ASN A 143 6.50 -4.48 6.23
CA ASN A 143 7.86 -4.06 6.59
C ASN A 143 8.18 -4.28 8.08
N GLU A 144 7.20 -4.16 8.99
CA GLU A 144 7.39 -4.54 10.40
C GLU A 144 7.73 -6.04 10.52
N ILE A 145 7.03 -6.90 9.79
CA ILE A 145 7.25 -8.34 9.81
C ILE A 145 8.58 -8.69 9.17
N ALA A 146 8.88 -8.11 8.00
CA ALA A 146 10.15 -8.32 7.29
C ALA A 146 11.36 -7.85 8.10
N ALA A 147 11.20 -6.87 9.00
CA ALA A 147 12.26 -6.41 9.88
C ALA A 147 12.59 -7.42 10.99
N GLN A 148 11.61 -8.17 11.49
CA GLN A 148 11.79 -9.09 12.61
C GLN A 148 12.85 -10.15 12.32
N PRO A 149 13.80 -10.40 13.25
CA PRO A 149 14.86 -11.37 13.04
C PRO A 149 14.26 -12.76 12.83
N ALA A 150 14.67 -13.45 11.76
CA ALA A 150 14.27 -14.82 11.54
C ALA A 150 14.76 -15.68 12.71
N ALA A 151 13.90 -16.57 13.23
CA ALA A 151 14.21 -17.44 14.38
C ALA A 151 15.36 -18.44 14.13
N SER A 152 16.00 -18.42 12.95
CA SER A 152 17.16 -19.21 12.60
C SER A 152 18.16 -18.30 11.86
N GLY A 153 19.38 -18.18 12.38
CA GLY A 153 20.42 -17.21 12.02
C GLY A 153 21.01 -17.30 10.62
N SER A 154 20.18 -17.34 9.58
CA SER A 154 20.61 -17.04 8.21
C SER A 154 20.28 -15.57 7.92
N ALA A 155 21.31 -14.74 7.89
CA ALA A 155 21.23 -13.42 7.30
C ALA A 155 21.02 -13.62 5.79
N ALA A 156 19.76 -13.74 5.36
CA ALA A 156 19.43 -13.61 3.95
C ALA A 156 19.80 -12.18 3.53
N THR A 157 21.00 -12.01 2.97
CA THR A 157 21.35 -10.85 2.18
C THR A 157 20.27 -10.69 1.12
N PRO A 158 19.72 -9.48 0.90
CA PRO A 158 18.86 -9.24 -0.25
C PRO A 158 19.64 -9.70 -1.49
N SER A 159 19.10 -10.68 -2.21
CA SER A 159 19.80 -11.38 -3.30
C SER A 159 20.39 -10.39 -4.30
N ASP A 160 21.70 -10.48 -4.49
CA ASP A 160 22.57 -9.52 -5.18
C ASP A 160 22.50 -9.58 -6.72
N SER A 161 21.45 -10.18 -7.30
CA SER A 161 21.47 -10.51 -8.74
C SER A 161 20.12 -10.77 -9.42
N ALA A 162 19.00 -10.42 -8.77
CA ALA A 162 17.72 -10.41 -9.46
C ALA A 162 17.53 -9.04 -10.12
N GLU A 163 17.43 -9.00 -11.45
CA GLU A 163 17.17 -7.81 -12.27
C GLU A 163 16.13 -6.89 -11.61
N ARG A 164 16.67 -5.85 -10.99
CA ARG A 164 15.90 -4.88 -10.22
C ARG A 164 15.03 -4.09 -11.19
N SER A 165 13.72 -4.31 -11.13
CA SER A 165 12.78 -3.53 -11.94
C SER A 165 12.63 -2.13 -11.34
N PRO A 166 12.94 -1.07 -12.10
CA PRO A 166 12.82 0.31 -11.61
C PRO A 166 11.38 0.63 -11.21
N HIS A 167 11.22 1.49 -10.21
CA HIS A 167 9.88 1.91 -9.79
C HIS A 167 9.13 2.69 -10.87
N VAL A 168 9.82 3.50 -11.68
CA VAL A 168 9.18 4.33 -12.72
C VAL A 168 9.86 4.20 -14.08
N SER A 169 9.11 4.49 -15.14
CA SER A 169 9.62 4.61 -16.51
C SER A 169 10.57 5.81 -16.66
N GLU A 170 11.30 5.87 -17.78
CA GLU A 170 12.20 7.01 -18.08
C GLU A 170 11.43 8.33 -18.21
N ASP A 171 10.31 8.32 -18.94
CA ASP A 171 9.43 9.49 -19.06
C ASP A 171 8.95 9.95 -17.68
N GLU A 172 8.55 9.00 -16.83
CA GLU A 172 8.10 9.31 -15.47
C GLU A 172 9.21 9.89 -14.60
N ALA A 173 10.41 9.32 -14.68
CA ALA A 173 11.58 9.83 -13.99
C ALA A 173 11.93 11.25 -14.45
N ALA A 174 11.86 11.53 -15.76
CA ALA A 174 12.21 12.83 -16.33
C ALA A 174 11.31 13.96 -15.80
N TRP A 175 9.99 13.78 -15.83
CA TRP A 175 9.09 14.84 -15.33
C TRP A 175 9.10 14.93 -13.80
N LEU A 176 9.28 13.81 -13.08
CA LEU A 176 9.44 13.84 -11.62
C LEU A 176 10.72 14.56 -11.20
N ALA A 177 11.81 14.36 -11.93
CA ALA A 177 13.07 15.08 -11.71
C ALA A 177 12.88 16.59 -11.94
N LEU A 178 12.12 16.99 -12.96
CA LEU A 178 11.82 18.40 -13.24
C LEU A 178 11.02 19.10 -12.13
N LEU A 179 10.19 18.35 -11.38
CA LEU A 179 9.45 18.88 -10.23
C LEU A 179 10.27 18.92 -8.94
N GLY A 180 11.36 18.16 -8.89
CA GLY A 180 12.15 17.99 -7.69
C GLY A 180 13.33 18.95 -7.60
N HIS A 181 13.78 19.19 -6.37
CA HIS A 181 15.06 19.84 -6.10
C HIS A 181 16.19 18.81 -6.13
N GLU A 182 17.26 19.10 -6.84
CA GLU A 182 18.43 18.23 -6.88
C GLU A 182 19.11 18.15 -5.50
N LEU A 183 19.52 16.94 -5.13
CA LEU A 183 20.23 16.64 -3.90
C LEU A 183 21.32 15.61 -4.19
N SER A 184 22.53 15.87 -3.71
CA SER A 184 23.64 14.90 -3.76
C SER A 184 23.86 14.28 -2.39
N ALA A 185 24.23 13.00 -2.38
CA ALA A 185 24.58 12.28 -1.16
C ALA A 185 25.86 11.48 -1.34
N SER A 186 26.79 11.62 -0.39
CA SER A 186 28.04 10.85 -0.34
C SER A 186 27.79 9.43 0.20
N PRO A 187 28.65 8.45 -0.12
CA PRO A 187 28.56 7.11 0.48
C PRO A 187 28.48 7.17 2.01
N GLY A 188 27.58 6.38 2.59
CA GLY A 188 27.28 6.36 4.02
C GLY A 188 26.40 7.51 4.51
N GLN A 189 26.16 8.55 3.70
CA GLN A 189 25.31 9.66 4.09
C GLN A 189 23.85 9.22 4.20
N ARG A 190 23.22 9.57 5.32
CA ARG A 190 21.80 9.37 5.54
C ARG A 190 20.99 10.45 4.83
N VAL A 191 20.10 10.02 3.95
CA VAL A 191 19.21 10.91 3.19
C VAL A 191 17.88 11.11 3.89
N VAL A 192 17.38 10.06 4.55
CA VAL A 192 16.11 10.06 5.28
C VAL A 192 16.30 9.36 6.61
N GLU A 193 15.71 9.92 7.67
CA GLU A 193 15.74 9.33 9.01
C GLU A 193 14.40 8.66 9.37
N GLU A 194 14.48 7.43 9.87
CA GLU A 194 13.33 6.74 10.46
C GLU A 194 12.70 7.57 11.60
N GLY A 195 11.37 7.66 11.62
CA GLY A 195 10.63 8.46 12.61
C GLY A 195 10.52 9.94 12.28
N GLU A 196 11.23 10.46 11.26
CA GLU A 196 11.10 11.84 10.82
C GLU A 196 9.69 12.10 10.25
N ALA A 197 9.10 13.26 10.58
CA ALA A 197 7.77 13.65 10.17
C ALA A 197 7.80 14.65 9.00
N THR A 198 8.26 14.19 7.83
CA THR A 198 8.40 15.03 6.62
C THR A 198 7.57 14.47 5.47
N ARG A 199 6.86 15.35 4.75
CA ARG A 199 6.02 15.00 3.58
C ARG A 199 6.71 15.33 2.26
N SER A 200 7.73 14.54 1.95
CA SER A 200 8.40 14.56 0.65
C SER A 200 8.66 13.13 0.18
N PHE A 201 8.92 12.94 -1.09
CA PHE A 201 9.52 11.70 -1.61
C PHE A 201 10.72 12.04 -2.48
N PHE A 202 11.47 11.01 -2.84
CA PHE A 202 12.72 11.17 -3.58
C PHE A 202 12.74 10.21 -4.76
N LEU A 203 13.29 10.68 -5.86
CA LEU A 203 13.65 9.89 -7.03
C LEU A 203 15.17 9.72 -7.03
N VAL A 204 15.63 8.47 -7.18
CA VAL A 204 17.04 8.18 -7.43
C VAL A 204 17.34 8.43 -8.90
N ARG A 205 18.24 9.36 -9.19
CA ARG A 205 18.72 9.61 -10.56
C ARG A 205 19.95 8.76 -10.87
N GLU A 206 20.88 8.73 -9.93
CA GLU A 206 22.15 8.01 -10.03
C GLU A 206 22.56 7.44 -8.67
N GLY A 207 23.41 6.41 -8.70
CA GLY A 207 23.94 5.76 -7.51
C GLY A 207 23.00 4.72 -6.91
N GLU A 208 23.40 4.20 -5.75
CA GLU A 208 22.70 3.16 -5.01
C GLU A 208 22.44 3.61 -3.58
N LEU A 209 21.31 3.20 -3.01
CA LEU A 209 20.96 3.44 -1.62
C LEU A 209 20.51 2.16 -0.92
N GLU A 210 20.51 2.17 0.41
CA GLU A 210 20.00 1.11 1.25
C GLU A 210 18.90 1.64 2.16
N VAL A 211 17.75 0.96 2.15
CA VAL A 211 16.66 1.18 3.11
C VAL A 211 16.95 0.32 4.33
N ARG A 212 17.20 0.97 5.47
CA ARG A 212 17.54 0.30 6.73
C ARG A 212 16.53 0.60 7.81
N LYS A 213 16.14 -0.42 8.55
CA LYS A 213 15.21 -0.31 9.67
C LYS A 213 15.90 -0.64 10.98
N LYS A 214 15.65 0.19 12.00
CA LYS A 214 16.12 -0.06 13.35
C LYS A 214 15.36 -1.23 13.98
N LEU A 215 16.09 -2.12 14.64
CA LEU A 215 15.57 -3.25 15.39
C LEU A 215 15.75 -3.02 16.90
N SER A 216 15.08 -3.83 17.71
CA SER A 216 15.32 -3.88 19.15
C SER A 216 16.79 -4.19 19.46
N GLY A 217 17.38 -3.46 20.41
CA GLY A 217 18.78 -3.64 20.81
C GLY A 217 19.80 -2.93 19.92
N GLY A 218 19.37 -1.92 19.14
CA GLY A 218 20.26 -1.03 18.38
C GLY A 218 20.84 -1.61 17.10
N LYS A 219 20.42 -2.81 16.70
CA LYS A 219 20.79 -3.40 15.41
C LYS A 219 20.00 -2.75 14.28
N GLU A 220 20.57 -2.72 13.08
CA GLU A 220 19.87 -2.32 11.86
C GLU A 220 19.74 -3.50 10.90
N ARG A 221 18.66 -3.51 10.12
CA ARG A 221 18.46 -4.47 9.04
C ARG A 221 18.15 -3.76 7.73
N THR A 222 18.87 -4.12 6.68
CA THR A 222 18.58 -3.67 5.31
C THR A 222 17.33 -4.39 4.82
N LEU A 223 16.29 -3.61 4.50
CA LEU A 223 15.02 -4.10 3.95
C LEU A 223 15.07 -4.17 2.42
N ALA A 224 15.73 -3.20 1.79
CA ALA A 224 15.85 -3.11 0.34
C ALA A 224 17.10 -2.31 -0.03
N ARG A 225 17.64 -2.57 -1.22
CA ARG A 225 18.53 -1.64 -1.93
C ARG A 225 17.67 -0.76 -2.84
N LEU A 226 18.13 0.43 -3.24
CA LEU A 226 17.52 1.36 -4.20
C LEU A 226 18.53 1.76 -5.29
N GLY A 227 18.06 1.98 -6.52
CA GLY A 227 18.90 2.36 -7.65
C GLY A 227 18.17 3.32 -8.60
N PRO A 228 18.77 3.67 -9.75
CA PRO A 228 18.20 4.65 -10.67
C PRO A 228 16.75 4.37 -11.04
N ARG A 229 15.93 5.42 -11.05
CA ARG A 229 14.47 5.41 -11.26
C ARG A 229 13.65 4.76 -10.14
N ASP A 230 14.24 4.55 -8.98
CA ASP A 230 13.46 4.21 -7.80
C ASP A 230 12.94 5.41 -7.04
N LEU A 231 11.72 5.26 -6.55
CA LEU A 231 11.12 6.17 -5.58
C LEU A 231 11.26 5.66 -4.16
N PHE A 232 11.59 6.55 -3.21
CA PHE A 232 11.52 6.27 -1.78
C PHE A 232 10.92 7.42 -0.99
N GLY A 233 10.51 7.14 0.25
CA GLY A 233 9.75 8.09 1.07
C GLY A 233 8.26 8.21 0.71
N VAL A 234 7.79 7.48 -0.30
CA VAL A 234 6.42 7.52 -0.83
C VAL A 234 5.35 7.24 0.23
N MET A 235 5.57 6.30 1.15
CA MET A 235 4.58 5.97 2.18
C MET A 235 4.25 7.18 3.05
N ALA A 236 5.28 7.86 3.59
CA ALA A 236 5.10 9.05 4.42
C ALA A 236 4.52 10.21 3.62
N PHE A 237 4.89 10.32 2.35
CA PHE A 237 4.29 11.29 1.43
C PHE A 237 2.78 11.09 1.27
N VAL A 238 2.33 9.85 1.10
CA VAL A 238 0.90 9.51 0.88
C VAL A 238 0.07 9.62 2.15
N ASP A 239 0.49 8.99 3.23
CA ASP A 239 -0.33 8.84 4.44
C ASP A 239 -0.04 9.88 5.53
N GLY A 240 1.04 10.67 5.39
CA GLY A 240 1.46 11.68 6.36
C GLY A 240 2.01 11.11 7.67
N LYS A 241 2.20 9.79 7.78
CA LYS A 241 2.80 9.17 8.96
C LYS A 241 4.33 9.31 8.90
N PRO A 242 5.03 9.25 10.05
CA PRO A 242 6.50 9.29 10.08
C PRO A 242 7.17 8.28 9.14
N ARG A 243 8.42 8.56 8.75
CA ARG A 243 9.25 7.65 7.94
C ARG A 243 9.34 6.29 8.61
N SER A 244 9.09 5.22 7.84
CA SER A 244 9.08 3.84 8.35
C SER A 244 10.46 3.19 8.49
N ALA A 245 11.48 3.81 7.88
CA ALA A 245 12.84 3.32 7.79
C ALA A 245 13.76 4.49 7.41
N SER A 246 15.05 4.34 7.70
CA SER A 246 16.09 5.27 7.25
C SER A 246 16.59 4.87 5.86
N VAL A 247 17.15 5.82 5.12
CA VAL A 247 17.75 5.56 3.80
C VAL A 247 19.15 6.15 3.77
N PHE A 248 20.13 5.34 3.37
CA PHE A 248 21.54 5.70 3.30
C PHE A 248 22.07 5.52 1.88
N ALA A 249 22.87 6.45 1.40
CA ALA A 249 23.60 6.27 0.15
C ALA A 249 24.67 5.18 0.31
N ALA A 250 24.67 4.18 -0.57
CA ALA A 250 25.69 3.12 -0.61
C ALA A 250 26.86 3.54 -1.51
N THR A 251 26.57 4.26 -2.59
CA THR A 251 27.54 4.88 -3.51
C THR A 251 27.24 6.39 -3.61
N PRO A 252 28.09 7.21 -4.26
CA PRO A 252 27.73 8.59 -4.54
C PRO A 252 26.42 8.63 -5.32
N ALA A 253 25.43 9.38 -4.80
CA ALA A 253 24.07 9.36 -5.32
C ALA A 253 23.59 10.77 -5.70
N GLN A 254 22.88 10.85 -6.83
CA GLN A 254 22.13 12.02 -7.24
C GLN A 254 20.65 11.73 -7.12
N LEU A 255 19.92 12.65 -6.49
CA LEU A 255 18.52 12.49 -6.13
C LEU A 255 17.73 13.72 -6.57
N ALA A 256 16.44 13.53 -6.85
CA ALA A 256 15.47 14.62 -6.93
C ALA A 256 14.49 14.50 -5.76
N LYS A 257 14.46 15.51 -4.88
CA LYS A 257 13.52 15.61 -3.76
C LYS A 257 12.27 16.34 -4.22
N VAL A 258 11.13 15.68 -4.16
CA VAL A 258 9.83 16.28 -4.49
C VAL A 258 9.06 16.52 -3.19
N ASP A 259 8.85 17.79 -2.87
CA ASP A 259 8.05 18.21 -1.73
C ASP A 259 6.55 18.26 -2.08
N LEU A 260 5.68 18.10 -1.08
CA LEU A 260 4.23 18.10 -1.25
C LEU A 260 3.73 19.34 -2.00
N ASP A 261 4.19 20.52 -1.61
CA ASP A 261 3.73 21.78 -2.20
C ASP A 261 4.06 21.88 -3.70
N ALA A 262 5.25 21.41 -4.11
CA ALA A 262 5.67 21.43 -5.52
C ALA A 262 4.73 20.56 -6.37
N LEU A 263 4.38 19.39 -5.85
CA LEU A 263 3.50 18.46 -6.53
C LEU A 263 2.03 18.90 -6.49
N GLU A 264 1.54 19.45 -5.38
CA GLU A 264 0.19 20.01 -5.29
C GLU A 264 0.01 21.11 -6.35
N LYS A 265 0.97 22.02 -6.49
CA LYS A 265 0.96 23.04 -7.56
C LYS A 265 0.89 22.41 -8.95
N ALA A 266 1.72 21.41 -9.23
CA ALA A 266 1.74 20.74 -10.54
C ALA A 266 0.41 20.01 -10.86
N THR A 267 -0.19 19.37 -9.86
CA THR A 267 -1.45 18.62 -10.02
C THR A 267 -2.68 19.54 -10.09
N HIS A 268 -2.66 20.70 -9.44
CA HIS A 268 -3.68 21.74 -9.58
C HIS A 268 -3.73 22.34 -10.99
N LEU A 269 -2.57 22.45 -11.65
CA LEU A 269 -2.48 22.98 -13.02
C LEU A 269 -2.95 21.98 -14.08
N ASN A 270 -2.79 20.67 -13.82
CA ASN A 270 -3.13 19.65 -14.80
C ASN A 270 -3.64 18.35 -14.16
N PHE A 271 -4.94 18.09 -14.34
CA PHE A 271 -5.59 16.86 -13.90
C PHE A 271 -4.88 15.58 -14.37
N THR A 272 -4.41 15.56 -15.62
CA THR A 272 -3.74 14.39 -16.21
C THR A 272 -2.44 14.06 -15.48
N VAL A 273 -1.72 15.08 -15.01
CA VAL A 273 -0.50 14.91 -14.21
C VAL A 273 -0.86 14.26 -12.88
N GLY A 274 -1.86 14.78 -12.16
CA GLY A 274 -2.30 14.21 -10.89
C GLY A 274 -2.80 12.77 -11.01
N PHE A 275 -3.59 12.46 -12.04
CA PHE A 275 -4.08 11.11 -12.29
C PHE A 275 -2.94 10.13 -12.60
N LYS A 276 -2.03 10.49 -13.53
CA LYS A 276 -0.87 9.66 -13.87
C LYS A 276 -0.01 9.41 -12.64
N PHE A 277 0.34 10.49 -11.92
CA PHE A 277 1.16 10.41 -10.72
C PHE A 277 0.58 9.49 -9.64
N LEU A 278 -0.70 9.64 -9.31
CA LEU A 278 -1.34 8.78 -8.31
C LEU A 278 -1.39 7.31 -8.76
N GLY A 279 -1.57 7.08 -10.06
CA GLY A 279 -1.43 5.75 -10.67
C GLY A 279 -0.03 5.18 -10.48
N THR A 280 1.01 5.97 -10.77
CA THR A 280 2.41 5.63 -10.54
C THR A 280 2.66 5.28 -9.07
N LEU A 281 2.19 6.10 -8.12
CA LEU A 281 2.32 5.82 -6.69
C LEU A 281 1.67 4.50 -6.27
N CYS A 282 0.45 4.22 -6.74
CA CYS A 282 -0.22 2.95 -6.47
C CYS A 282 0.58 1.76 -7.04
N GLY A 283 1.13 1.92 -8.25
CA GLY A 283 2.01 0.95 -8.88
C GLY A 283 3.26 0.66 -8.07
N VAL A 284 3.97 1.70 -7.66
CA VAL A 284 5.19 1.59 -6.85
C VAL A 284 4.89 0.92 -5.51
N LEU A 285 3.95 1.47 -4.73
CA LEU A 285 3.56 0.91 -3.43
C LEU A 285 3.10 -0.55 -3.56
N GLY A 286 2.34 -0.88 -4.60
CA GLY A 286 1.85 -2.23 -4.86
C GLY A 286 2.96 -3.23 -5.18
N ARG A 287 3.92 -2.84 -6.04
CA ARG A 287 5.09 -3.68 -6.37
C ARG A 287 5.98 -3.90 -5.16
N THR A 288 6.32 -2.83 -4.43
CA THR A 288 7.12 -2.92 -3.20
C THR A 288 6.42 -3.81 -2.17
N TYR A 289 5.10 -3.68 -1.99
CA TYR A 289 4.34 -4.59 -1.13
C TYR A 289 4.44 -6.04 -1.57
N GLY A 290 4.27 -6.32 -2.86
CA GLY A 290 4.42 -7.67 -3.41
C GLY A 290 5.80 -8.27 -3.12
N GLU A 291 6.87 -7.50 -3.32
CA GLU A 291 8.26 -7.90 -3.05
C GLU A 291 8.52 -8.16 -1.56
N THR A 292 8.11 -7.24 -0.69
CA THR A 292 8.22 -7.43 0.77
C THR A 292 7.49 -8.69 1.21
N VAL A 293 6.29 -8.94 0.66
CA VAL A 293 5.54 -10.16 0.98
C VAL A 293 6.28 -11.42 0.50
N ARG A 294 6.94 -11.42 -0.67
CA ARG A 294 7.79 -12.55 -1.10
C ARG A 294 8.92 -12.82 -0.11
N GLN A 295 9.58 -11.76 0.37
CA GLN A 295 10.66 -11.88 1.35
C GLN A 295 10.14 -12.44 2.69
N VAL A 296 8.97 -11.98 3.16
CA VAL A 296 8.33 -12.51 4.36
C VAL A 296 8.00 -13.99 4.20
N ILE A 297 7.44 -14.40 3.06
CA ILE A 297 7.14 -15.80 2.76
C ILE A 297 8.40 -16.66 2.73
N ALA A 298 9.49 -16.16 2.11
CA ALA A 298 10.74 -16.90 1.99
C ALA A 298 11.49 -17.04 3.32
N SER A 299 11.32 -16.07 4.23
CA SER A 299 12.01 -16.02 5.54
C SER A 299 11.24 -16.71 6.68
N SER A 300 9.96 -17.05 6.47
CA SER A 300 9.09 -17.69 7.46
C SER A 300 8.99 -19.20 7.24
#